data_AF-A0A292QP49-F1
#
_entry.id   AF-A0A292QP49-F1
#
_cell.length_a   1.000
_cell.length_b   1.000
_cell.length_c   1.000
_cell.angle_alpha   90.00
_cell.angle_beta   90.00
_cell.angle_gamma   90.00
#
_symmetry.space_group_name_H-M   'P 1'
#
loop_
_entity.id
_entity.type
_entity.pdbx_description
1 polymer ?
#
loop_
_entity_poly.entity_id
_entity_poly.type
_entity_poly.pdbx_seq_one_letter_code
_entity_poly.pdbx_strand_id
1 'polypeptide(L)'
;MTYKNEKIGAFIVPTGIGASIGGYAGDASCQAREFAKHTKLIVNPNVVNAACFSGITENMLYTEGYTLDSFFKGEINLLPSNNNKIGIIYDKAIPQDVLNVHINTQNAVKTIYGINIAEYIITDEEVGVEFYIAEGGVSVGDVKNIETLGRACKNLLEKGCEAIAIVCLFEDSDEDNENYADGVGVDPVGGVEAILSHYISKHFKVPCAHAPAFVDYSIKPDIVNPKASAEYITPTFLPCILLGLSNAPKITTDNNQGINISDLDFLVMPWNSLGSTPVFESLERNIPVYAIKENNTELNISKNNILKRSNIIEVETYEKALNLILES
;
A
#
# COMPACT_ATOMS: atom_id res chain seq x y z
N MET A 1 12.32 -5.05 -22.57
CA MET A 1 11.90 -4.29 -23.78
C MET A 1 11.40 -2.96 -23.25
N THR A 2 11.88 -1.80 -23.69
CA THR A 2 11.40 -0.51 -23.16
C THR A 2 9.89 -0.40 -23.35
N TYR A 3 9.14 -0.41 -22.25
CA TYR A 3 7.70 -0.21 -22.28
C TYR A 3 7.44 1.28 -22.59
N LYS A 4 7.34 1.62 -23.89
CA LYS A 4 7.03 2.97 -24.41
C LYS A 4 8.05 4.09 -24.07
N ASN A 5 9.37 3.87 -24.20
CA ASN A 5 10.40 4.93 -24.08
C ASN A 5 10.38 5.80 -22.79
N GLU A 6 9.62 5.41 -21.78
CA GLU A 6 9.51 6.08 -20.49
C GLU A 6 10.19 5.20 -19.44
N LYS A 7 10.92 5.81 -18.50
CA LYS A 7 11.52 5.06 -17.39
C LYS A 7 10.44 4.49 -16.48
N ILE A 8 10.64 3.27 -16.02
CA ILE A 8 9.81 2.61 -15.01
C ILE A 8 10.64 2.46 -13.74
N GLY A 9 10.15 3.02 -12.64
CA GLY A 9 10.77 2.82 -11.33
C GLY A 9 9.81 2.26 -10.31
N ALA A 10 10.34 1.90 -9.14
CA ALA A 10 9.54 1.63 -7.96
C ALA A 10 9.78 2.74 -6.94
N PHE A 11 8.71 3.29 -6.39
CA PHE A 11 8.75 4.25 -5.28
C PHE A 11 8.08 3.60 -4.09
N ILE A 12 8.88 3.23 -3.09
CA ILE A 12 8.40 2.42 -1.96
C ILE A 12 8.66 3.19 -0.66
N VAL A 13 7.63 3.28 0.17
CA VAL A 13 7.77 3.61 1.59
C VAL A 13 7.12 2.49 2.38
N PRO A 14 7.87 1.60 3.04
CA PRO A 14 7.27 0.50 3.80
C PRO A 14 6.39 1.02 4.94
N THR A 15 5.28 0.35 5.21
CA THR A 15 4.34 0.68 6.30
C THR A 15 4.94 0.34 7.66
N GLY A 16 4.57 1.07 8.72
CA GLY A 16 4.89 0.68 10.10
C GLY A 16 6.36 0.84 10.51
N ILE A 17 7.16 1.60 9.76
CA ILE A 17 8.59 1.82 10.06
C ILE A 17 8.89 3.22 10.62
N GLY A 18 7.86 4.03 10.89
CA GLY A 18 8.01 5.42 11.37
C GLY A 18 8.74 6.32 10.38
N ALA A 19 8.41 6.23 9.08
CA ALA A 19 9.02 7.07 8.05
C ALA A 19 8.65 8.55 8.24
N SER A 20 9.62 9.46 8.12
CA SER A 20 9.39 10.90 8.25
C SER A 20 8.58 11.49 7.09
N ILE A 21 8.55 10.79 5.95
CA ILE A 21 7.69 11.04 4.79
C ILE A 21 7.10 9.69 4.35
N GLY A 22 5.78 9.58 4.30
CA GLY A 22 5.06 8.32 4.08
C GLY A 22 4.86 7.52 5.36
N GLY A 23 4.97 8.15 6.53
CA GLY A 23 4.60 7.54 7.82
C GLY A 23 3.14 7.80 8.22
N TYR A 24 2.44 8.65 7.47
CA TYR A 24 1.05 9.06 7.69
C TYR A 24 0.26 8.88 6.39
N ALA A 25 -1.07 8.86 6.46
CA ALA A 25 -1.89 8.64 5.28
C ALA A 25 -1.70 9.76 4.23
N GLY A 26 -0.93 9.45 3.18
CA GLY A 26 -0.80 10.27 1.97
C GLY A 26 0.35 11.28 1.97
N ASP A 27 1.17 11.36 3.01
CA ASP A 27 2.21 12.41 3.11
C ASP A 27 3.41 12.18 2.16
N ALA A 28 3.57 10.97 1.61
CA ALA A 28 4.49 10.68 0.50
C ALA A 28 3.90 10.94 -0.91
N SER A 29 2.58 11.15 -1.01
CA SER A 29 1.89 11.22 -2.30
C SER A 29 2.37 12.36 -3.19
N CYS A 30 2.71 13.52 -2.61
CA CYS A 30 3.19 14.66 -3.38
C CYS A 30 4.51 14.35 -4.11
N GLN A 31 5.42 13.63 -3.45
CA GLN A 31 6.71 13.23 -4.03
C GLN A 31 6.51 12.19 -5.13
N ALA A 32 5.72 11.15 -4.87
CA ALA A 32 5.43 10.13 -5.88
C ALA A 32 4.73 10.74 -7.11
N ARG A 33 3.79 11.68 -6.90
CA ARG A 33 3.12 12.38 -8.01
C ARG A 33 4.07 13.22 -8.85
N GLU A 34 5.10 13.82 -8.25
CA GLU A 34 6.12 14.55 -9.01
C GLU A 34 6.92 13.61 -9.91
N PHE A 35 7.36 12.47 -9.38
CA PHE A 35 8.06 11.44 -10.16
C PHE A 35 7.17 10.89 -11.28
N ALA A 36 5.89 10.66 -11.00
CA ALA A 36 4.93 10.11 -11.96
C ALA A 36 4.57 11.07 -13.11
N LYS A 37 4.98 12.34 -13.07
CA LYS A 37 4.87 13.25 -14.23
C LYS A 37 5.87 12.90 -15.34
N HIS A 38 6.97 12.24 -14.99
CA HIS A 38 8.10 11.99 -15.89
C HIS A 38 8.42 10.51 -16.08
N THR A 39 7.89 9.66 -15.21
CA THR A 39 8.17 8.22 -15.14
C THR A 39 6.89 7.45 -14.87
N LYS A 40 6.93 6.14 -15.11
CA LYS A 40 5.95 5.21 -14.53
C LYS A 40 6.47 4.68 -13.22
N LEU A 41 5.60 4.55 -12.24
CA LEU A 41 5.97 4.08 -10.91
C LEU A 41 5.19 2.85 -10.50
N ILE A 42 5.88 1.84 -9.99
CA ILE A 42 5.28 0.85 -9.11
C ILE A 42 5.28 1.46 -7.71
N VAL A 43 4.10 1.56 -7.07
CA VAL A 43 3.95 2.17 -5.75
C VAL A 43 3.22 1.23 -4.81
N ASN A 44 3.67 1.16 -3.56
CA ASN A 44 2.93 0.45 -2.52
C ASN A 44 1.83 1.33 -1.91
N PRO A 45 0.77 0.72 -1.33
CA PRO A 45 -0.37 1.44 -0.76
C PRO A 45 -0.01 2.65 0.10
N ASN A 46 0.95 2.49 1.02
CA ASN A 46 1.38 3.52 1.96
C ASN A 46 1.87 4.83 1.30
N VAL A 47 2.32 4.77 0.05
CA VAL A 47 2.78 5.97 -0.68
C VAL A 47 1.60 6.85 -1.12
N VAL A 48 0.46 6.24 -1.43
CA VAL A 48 -0.65 6.89 -2.14
C VAL A 48 -2.01 6.81 -1.44
N ASN A 49 -2.17 5.93 -0.46
CA ASN A 49 -3.37 5.84 0.37
C ASN A 49 -3.41 7.05 1.31
N ALA A 50 -4.52 7.77 1.31
CA ALA A 50 -4.67 9.00 2.07
C ALA A 50 -6.10 9.12 2.64
N ALA A 51 -6.57 8.07 3.32
CA ALA A 51 -7.90 8.03 3.91
C ALA A 51 -9.02 8.19 2.84
N CYS A 52 -9.75 9.31 2.85
CA CYS A 52 -10.74 9.61 1.81
C CYS A 52 -10.14 10.22 0.52
N PHE A 53 -8.86 10.56 0.53
CA PHE A 53 -8.08 11.05 -0.61
C PHE A 53 -7.20 9.94 -1.20
N SER A 54 -6.60 10.19 -2.37
CA SER A 54 -5.56 9.32 -2.90
C SER A 54 -4.55 10.11 -3.72
N GLY A 55 -3.27 9.75 -3.59
CA GLY A 55 -2.19 10.23 -4.43
C GLY A 55 -2.01 9.48 -5.74
N ILE A 56 -2.80 8.42 -5.99
CA ILE A 56 -2.65 7.57 -7.16
C ILE A 56 -2.88 8.35 -8.46
N THR A 57 -2.11 8.04 -9.50
CA THR A 57 -2.27 8.60 -10.85
C THR A 57 -2.28 7.49 -11.90
N GLU A 58 -2.63 7.83 -13.13
CA GLU A 58 -2.59 6.92 -14.29
C GLU A 58 -1.20 6.37 -14.64
N ASN A 59 -0.13 7.02 -14.15
CA ASN A 59 1.26 6.59 -14.33
C ASN A 59 1.77 5.73 -13.17
N MET A 60 0.91 5.36 -12.22
CA MET A 60 1.26 4.55 -11.06
C MET A 60 0.58 3.18 -11.09
N LEU A 61 1.34 2.15 -10.74
CA LEU A 61 0.90 0.76 -10.60
C LEU A 61 0.80 0.42 -9.12
N TYR A 62 -0.42 0.46 -8.61
CA TYR A 62 -0.75 0.23 -7.20
C TYR A 62 -0.54 -1.25 -6.80
N THR A 63 0.49 -1.53 -6.00
CA THR A 63 0.95 -2.92 -5.75
C THR A 63 1.25 -3.15 -4.27
N GLU A 64 0.49 -4.01 -3.60
CA GLU A 64 0.73 -4.37 -2.19
C GLU A 64 2.01 -5.18 -1.97
N GLY A 65 2.45 -5.29 -0.72
CA GLY A 65 3.78 -5.78 -0.33
C GLY A 65 4.15 -7.19 -0.81
N TYR A 66 3.26 -8.16 -0.74
CA TYR A 66 3.53 -9.53 -1.21
C TYR A 66 3.73 -9.58 -2.72
N THR A 67 2.83 -8.93 -3.47
CA THR A 67 2.94 -8.82 -4.93
C THR A 67 4.22 -8.08 -5.31
N LEU A 68 4.56 -7.02 -4.58
CA LEU A 68 5.79 -6.26 -4.79
C LEU A 68 7.03 -7.14 -4.60
N ASP A 69 7.13 -7.85 -3.47
CA ASP A 69 8.21 -8.79 -3.21
C ASP A 69 8.33 -9.88 -4.27
N SER A 70 7.20 -10.43 -4.72
CA SER A 70 7.15 -11.46 -5.77
C SER A 70 7.61 -10.92 -7.12
N PHE A 71 7.27 -9.67 -7.45
CA PHE A 71 7.76 -8.97 -8.64
C PHE A 71 9.27 -8.78 -8.59
N PHE A 72 9.81 -8.30 -7.46
CA PHE A 72 11.26 -8.08 -7.31
C PHE A 72 12.06 -9.38 -7.39
N LYS A 73 11.53 -10.49 -6.86
CA LYS A 73 12.11 -11.84 -7.03
C LYS A 73 12.04 -12.35 -8.48
N GLY A 74 11.25 -11.72 -9.34
CA GLY A 74 11.00 -12.17 -10.71
C GLY A 74 10.07 -13.38 -10.80
N GLU A 75 9.23 -13.61 -9.78
CA GLU A 75 8.27 -14.71 -9.74
C GLU A 75 6.98 -14.41 -10.50
N ILE A 76 6.67 -13.11 -10.66
CA ILE A 76 5.49 -12.60 -11.37
C ILE A 76 5.84 -11.39 -12.23
N ASN A 77 4.97 -11.08 -13.17
CA ASN A 77 4.95 -9.83 -13.92
C ASN A 77 3.68 -9.04 -13.60
N LEU A 78 3.76 -7.71 -13.76
CA LEU A 78 2.66 -6.78 -13.56
C LEU A 78 2.07 -6.39 -14.91
N LEU A 79 0.81 -6.73 -15.14
CA LEU A 79 0.08 -6.34 -16.35
C LEU A 79 -0.72 -5.05 -16.06
N PRO A 80 -0.34 -3.88 -16.60
CA PRO A 80 -1.09 -2.64 -16.38
C PRO A 80 -2.56 -2.82 -16.74
N SER A 81 -3.43 -2.31 -15.87
CA SER A 81 -4.89 -2.41 -16.02
C SER A 81 -5.54 -1.05 -15.79
N ASN A 82 -6.77 -0.91 -16.26
CA ASN A 82 -7.60 0.25 -16.02
C ASN A 82 -9.04 -0.21 -15.80
N ASN A 83 -9.72 0.40 -14.83
CA ASN A 83 -11.12 0.14 -14.49
C ASN A 83 -11.39 -1.35 -14.15
N ASN A 84 -10.53 -1.93 -13.32
CA ASN A 84 -10.70 -3.28 -12.80
C ASN A 84 -12.10 -3.48 -12.22
N LYS A 85 -12.68 -4.66 -12.42
CA LYS A 85 -13.92 -5.06 -11.76
C LYS A 85 -13.64 -5.38 -10.28
N ILE A 86 -13.91 -4.44 -9.38
CA ILE A 86 -13.58 -4.59 -7.95
C ILE A 86 -14.69 -5.36 -7.22
N GLY A 87 -14.30 -6.37 -6.45
CA GLY A 87 -15.12 -7.01 -5.42
C GLY A 87 -14.71 -6.58 -4.02
N ILE A 88 -15.66 -6.39 -3.11
CA ILE A 88 -15.39 -5.97 -1.73
C ILE A 88 -15.78 -7.08 -0.75
N ILE A 89 -14.88 -7.40 0.18
CA ILE A 89 -15.15 -8.32 1.29
C ILE A 89 -15.31 -7.48 2.55
N TYR A 90 -16.47 -7.58 3.20
CA TYR A 90 -16.72 -7.02 4.52
C TYR A 90 -16.66 -8.13 5.57
N ASP A 91 -15.89 -7.92 6.64
CA ASP A 91 -15.90 -8.82 7.79
C ASP A 91 -17.29 -8.79 8.48
N LYS A 92 -17.77 -9.98 8.83
CA LYS A 92 -18.99 -10.21 9.60
C LYS A 92 -18.97 -9.50 10.96
N ALA A 93 -17.79 -9.28 11.53
CA ALA A 93 -17.64 -8.59 12.81
C ALA A 93 -18.08 -7.11 12.76
N ILE A 94 -18.11 -6.49 11.56
CA ILE A 94 -18.43 -5.07 11.42
C ILE A 94 -19.88 -4.80 11.84
N PRO A 95 -20.13 -3.92 12.83
CA PRO A 95 -21.48 -3.53 13.24
C PRO A 95 -22.29 -2.94 12.08
N GLN A 96 -23.61 -3.11 12.11
CA GLN A 96 -24.48 -2.78 10.97
C GLN A 96 -24.44 -1.30 10.58
N ASP A 97 -24.33 -0.39 11.55
CA ASP A 97 -24.21 1.04 11.35
C ASP A 97 -22.85 1.42 10.74
N VAL A 98 -21.75 0.84 11.24
CA VAL A 98 -20.41 0.98 10.65
C VAL A 98 -20.42 0.46 9.21
N LEU A 99 -20.97 -0.73 8.96
CA LEU A 99 -21.12 -1.29 7.62
C LEU A 99 -21.89 -0.34 6.68
N ASN A 100 -22.94 0.32 7.16
CA ASN A 100 -23.68 1.31 6.36
C ASN A 100 -22.79 2.49 5.92
N VAL A 101 -21.85 2.94 6.77
CA VAL A 101 -20.87 3.97 6.43
C VAL A 101 -19.98 3.50 5.27
N HIS A 102 -19.48 2.27 5.32
CA HIS A 102 -18.67 1.71 4.24
C HIS A 102 -19.48 1.48 2.95
N ILE A 103 -20.72 1.01 3.03
CA ILE A 103 -21.62 0.85 1.89
C ILE A 103 -21.90 2.20 1.22
N ASN A 104 -22.20 3.23 2.01
CA ASN A 104 -22.39 4.59 1.48
C ASN A 104 -21.11 5.12 0.84
N THR A 105 -19.95 4.80 1.42
CA THR A 105 -18.65 5.18 0.87
C THR A 105 -18.37 4.53 -0.49
N GLN A 106 -18.54 3.21 -0.65
CA GLN A 106 -18.37 2.58 -1.97
C GLN A 106 -19.35 3.15 -3.00
N ASN A 107 -20.60 3.46 -2.60
CA ASN A 107 -21.60 4.03 -3.50
C ASN A 107 -21.19 5.43 -3.96
N ALA A 108 -20.65 6.25 -3.05
CA ALA A 108 -20.11 7.57 -3.37
C ALA A 108 -18.93 7.46 -4.35
N VAL A 109 -17.95 6.59 -4.06
CA VAL A 109 -16.78 6.38 -4.92
C VAL A 109 -17.20 5.93 -6.33
N LYS A 110 -18.10 4.93 -6.42
CA LYS A 110 -18.66 4.45 -7.69
C LYS A 110 -19.35 5.58 -8.47
N THR A 111 -20.13 6.41 -7.80
CA THR A 111 -20.91 7.49 -8.43
C THR A 111 -20.04 8.64 -8.90
N ILE A 112 -19.05 9.06 -8.11
CA ILE A 112 -18.22 10.23 -8.37
C ILE A 112 -17.14 9.91 -9.42
N TYR A 113 -16.48 8.77 -9.28
CA TYR A 113 -15.31 8.42 -10.08
C TYR A 113 -15.62 7.43 -11.22
N GLY A 114 -16.82 6.87 -11.25
CA GLY A 114 -17.21 5.88 -12.26
C GLY A 114 -16.48 4.53 -12.13
N ILE A 115 -15.92 4.23 -10.96
CA ILE A 115 -15.16 3.00 -10.71
C ILE A 115 -16.10 1.79 -10.73
N ASN A 116 -15.65 0.71 -11.37
CA ASN A 116 -16.39 -0.54 -11.47
C ASN A 116 -16.36 -1.37 -10.17
N ILE A 117 -17.14 -0.94 -9.18
CA ILE A 117 -17.44 -1.75 -7.99
C ILE A 117 -18.61 -2.67 -8.32
N ALA A 118 -18.32 -3.95 -8.49
CA ALA A 118 -19.26 -4.92 -9.05
C ALA A 118 -20.13 -5.62 -8.02
N GLU A 119 -19.55 -5.99 -6.88
CA GLU A 119 -20.20 -6.79 -5.86
C GLU A 119 -19.51 -6.57 -4.51
N TYR A 120 -20.25 -6.74 -3.43
CA TYR A 120 -19.66 -6.96 -2.11
C TYR A 120 -20.21 -8.24 -1.47
N ILE A 121 -19.41 -8.86 -0.61
CA ILE A 121 -19.78 -10.05 0.17
C ILE A 121 -19.42 -9.80 1.62
N ILE A 122 -20.31 -10.18 2.54
CA ILE A 122 -20.01 -10.27 3.96
C ILE A 122 -19.50 -11.69 4.24
N THR A 123 -18.41 -11.82 5.00
CA THR A 123 -17.87 -13.14 5.38
C THR A 123 -18.90 -13.98 6.13
N ASP A 124 -18.81 -15.31 6.03
CA ASP A 124 -19.73 -16.23 6.72
C ASP A 124 -19.42 -16.34 8.22
N GLU A 125 -18.17 -16.10 8.59
CA GLU A 125 -17.62 -16.07 9.94
C GLU A 125 -16.77 -14.80 10.15
N GLU A 126 -16.60 -14.38 11.40
CA GLU A 126 -15.71 -13.28 11.77
C GLU A 126 -14.26 -13.63 11.42
N VAL A 127 -13.52 -12.64 10.92
CA VAL A 127 -12.10 -12.79 10.56
C VAL A 127 -11.24 -12.89 11.83
N GLY A 128 -11.57 -12.08 12.85
CA GLY A 128 -10.85 -12.02 14.13
C GLY A 128 -9.46 -11.42 13.99
N VAL A 129 -9.41 -10.13 13.63
CA VAL A 129 -8.19 -9.32 13.55
C VAL A 129 -7.79 -8.85 14.95
N GLU A 130 -6.55 -9.10 15.36
CA GLU A 130 -5.95 -8.59 16.60
C GLU A 130 -4.59 -7.97 16.30
N PHE A 131 -4.24 -6.87 16.95
CA PHE A 131 -2.91 -6.26 16.86
C PHE A 131 -2.42 -5.80 18.24
N TYR A 132 -1.12 -5.75 18.41
CA TYR A 132 -0.47 -5.21 19.60
C TYR A 132 0.94 -4.72 19.27
N ILE A 133 1.47 -3.79 20.07
CA ILE A 133 2.86 -3.33 19.93
C ILE A 133 3.77 -4.24 20.76
N ALA A 134 4.73 -4.91 20.11
CA ALA A 134 5.70 -5.78 20.77
C ALA A 134 6.84 -4.99 21.45
N GLU A 135 7.59 -5.66 22.35
CA GLU A 135 8.81 -5.12 22.96
C GLU A 135 9.79 -4.67 21.85
N GLY A 136 10.04 -3.36 21.75
CA GLY A 136 10.86 -2.75 20.70
C GLY A 136 10.12 -1.82 19.73
N GLY A 137 8.81 -1.61 19.92
CA GLY A 137 8.05 -0.59 19.17
C GLY A 137 7.54 -1.04 17.80
N VAL A 138 7.50 -2.36 17.56
CA VAL A 138 7.03 -2.95 16.29
C VAL A 138 5.59 -3.41 16.45
N SER A 139 4.71 -3.01 15.52
CA SER A 139 3.34 -3.53 15.43
C SER A 139 3.36 -5.00 15.00
N VAL A 140 2.68 -5.85 15.77
CA VAL A 140 2.46 -7.28 15.49
C VAL A 140 0.98 -7.53 15.34
N GLY A 141 0.64 -8.35 14.34
CA GLY A 141 -0.73 -8.69 14.01
C GLY A 141 -1.01 -10.19 14.00
N ASP A 142 -2.23 -10.58 14.37
CA ASP A 142 -2.75 -11.94 14.24
C ASP A 142 -4.14 -11.95 13.60
N VAL A 143 -4.45 -13.04 12.88
CA VAL A 143 -5.73 -13.24 12.20
C VAL A 143 -6.24 -14.64 12.50
N LYS A 144 -7.31 -14.72 13.31
CA LYS A 144 -7.82 -16.00 13.84
C LYS A 144 -8.42 -16.91 12.76
N ASN A 145 -9.10 -16.35 11.77
CA ASN A 145 -9.84 -17.11 10.76
C ASN A 145 -9.63 -16.57 9.34
N ILE A 146 -8.38 -16.57 8.87
CA ILE A 146 -8.03 -16.07 7.53
C ILE A 146 -8.78 -16.77 6.38
N GLU A 147 -9.15 -18.04 6.57
CA GLU A 147 -9.83 -18.86 5.56
C GLU A 147 -11.23 -18.33 5.20
N THR A 148 -11.88 -17.57 6.09
CA THR A 148 -13.18 -16.91 5.80
C THR A 148 -13.03 -15.89 4.65
N LEU A 149 -11.90 -15.17 4.61
CA LEU A 149 -11.57 -14.26 3.51
C LEU A 149 -11.32 -15.03 2.21
N GLY A 150 -10.68 -16.19 2.29
CA GLY A 150 -10.42 -17.04 1.13
C GLY A 150 -11.72 -17.54 0.47
N ARG A 151 -12.70 -17.95 1.28
CA ARG A 151 -14.03 -18.35 0.78
C ARG A 151 -14.76 -17.18 0.11
N ALA A 152 -14.77 -16.01 0.73
CA ALA A 152 -15.39 -14.80 0.18
C ALA A 152 -14.71 -14.34 -1.11
N CYS A 153 -13.38 -14.33 -1.14
CA CYS A 153 -12.57 -13.99 -2.32
C CYS A 153 -12.89 -14.93 -3.48
N LYS A 154 -12.89 -16.24 -3.26
CA LYS A 154 -13.22 -17.22 -4.30
C LYS A 154 -14.58 -16.94 -4.93
N ASN A 155 -15.60 -16.62 -4.13
CA ASN A 155 -16.94 -16.29 -4.62
C ASN A 155 -16.94 -15.02 -5.50
N LEU A 156 -16.22 -13.97 -5.08
CA LEU A 156 -16.07 -12.74 -5.87
C LEU A 156 -15.34 -12.99 -7.20
N LEU A 157 -14.31 -13.82 -7.20
CA LEU A 157 -13.58 -14.22 -8.41
C LEU A 157 -14.47 -15.03 -9.36
N GLU A 158 -15.30 -15.94 -8.85
CA GLU A 158 -16.31 -16.66 -9.65
C GLU A 158 -17.35 -15.72 -10.28
N LYS A 159 -17.62 -14.57 -9.65
CA LYS A 159 -18.43 -13.47 -10.21
C LYS A 159 -17.64 -12.57 -11.18
N GLY A 160 -16.37 -12.91 -11.45
CA GLY A 160 -15.49 -12.23 -12.41
C GLY A 160 -14.81 -10.97 -11.89
N CYS A 161 -14.71 -10.79 -10.56
CA CYS A 161 -13.93 -9.68 -10.01
C CYS A 161 -12.43 -9.86 -10.34
N GLU A 162 -11.75 -8.75 -10.59
CA GLU A 162 -10.36 -8.68 -11.05
C GLU A 162 -9.44 -8.01 -10.02
N ALA A 163 -10.01 -7.42 -8.98
CA ALA A 163 -9.31 -6.82 -7.84
C ALA A 163 -10.19 -6.95 -6.59
N ILE A 164 -9.59 -7.10 -5.42
CA ILE A 164 -10.29 -7.36 -4.16
C ILE A 164 -9.95 -6.27 -3.14
N ALA A 165 -10.97 -5.64 -2.57
CA ALA A 165 -10.84 -4.82 -1.37
C ALA A 165 -11.32 -5.62 -0.16
N ILE A 166 -10.59 -5.52 0.95
CA ILE A 166 -10.95 -6.14 2.22
C ILE A 166 -11.24 -5.03 3.23
N VAL A 167 -12.33 -5.16 3.98
CA VAL A 167 -12.63 -4.31 5.12
C VAL A 167 -12.89 -5.20 6.31
N CYS A 168 -12.02 -5.10 7.33
CA CYS A 168 -12.18 -5.82 8.60
C CYS A 168 -12.44 -4.84 9.74
N LEU A 169 -13.09 -5.32 10.80
CA LEU A 169 -13.19 -4.54 12.03
C LEU A 169 -11.84 -4.57 12.75
N PHE A 170 -11.36 -3.39 13.15
CA PHE A 170 -10.21 -3.22 14.02
C PHE A 170 -10.70 -2.66 15.35
N GLU A 171 -10.12 -3.12 16.45
CA GLU A 171 -10.35 -2.51 17.75
C GLU A 171 -9.74 -1.09 17.74
N ASP A 172 -10.43 -0.11 18.34
CA ASP A 172 -9.99 1.28 18.33
C ASP A 172 -8.63 1.42 19.03
N SER A 173 -7.61 1.85 18.30
CA SER A 173 -6.23 2.01 18.78
C SER A 173 -5.98 3.35 19.49
N ASP A 174 -7.01 4.17 19.74
CA ASP A 174 -6.88 5.51 20.32
C ASP A 174 -6.21 5.48 21.71
N GLU A 175 -6.27 4.35 22.44
CA GLU A 175 -5.58 4.16 23.72
C GLU A 175 -4.09 3.74 23.57
N ASP A 176 -3.65 3.30 22.39
CA ASP A 176 -2.34 2.66 22.21
C ASP A 176 -1.23 3.59 21.72
N ASN A 177 -1.55 4.79 21.20
CA ASN A 177 -0.54 5.75 20.75
C ASN A 177 -0.99 7.23 20.84
N GLU A 178 -1.04 7.78 22.05
CA GLU A 178 -1.45 9.18 22.34
C GLU A 178 -0.68 10.24 21.52
N ASN A 179 0.53 9.94 21.02
CA ASN A 179 1.37 10.89 20.28
C ASN A 179 1.19 10.84 18.75
N TYR A 180 0.43 9.88 18.21
CA TYR A 180 0.26 9.75 16.76
C TYR A 180 -0.42 11.00 16.14
N ALA A 181 -1.40 11.57 16.86
CA ALA A 181 -2.08 12.83 16.50
C ALA A 181 -1.12 14.01 16.31
N ASP A 182 -0.01 14.02 17.06
CA ASP A 182 1.03 15.05 17.01
C ASP A 182 2.04 14.82 15.87
N GLY A 183 1.93 13.71 15.16
CA GLY A 183 2.87 13.32 14.11
C GLY A 183 4.13 12.65 14.66
N VAL A 184 4.00 11.93 15.79
CA VAL A 184 5.07 11.11 16.38
C VAL A 184 4.56 9.69 16.66
N GLY A 185 5.21 8.68 16.09
CA GLY A 185 4.91 7.28 16.39
C GLY A 185 4.91 6.37 15.17
N VAL A 186 4.57 5.10 15.41
CA VAL A 186 4.40 4.07 14.39
C VAL A 186 2.92 3.78 14.22
N ASP A 187 2.48 3.59 12.99
CA ASP A 187 1.13 3.09 12.68
C ASP A 187 0.92 1.71 13.35
N PRO A 188 0.02 1.59 14.33
CA PRO A 188 -0.18 0.35 15.07
C PRO A 188 -0.88 -0.73 14.23
N VAL A 189 -1.48 -0.38 13.08
CA VAL A 189 -2.37 -1.23 12.30
C VAL A 189 -1.65 -1.91 11.12
N GLY A 190 -0.58 -1.29 10.61
CA GLY A 190 0.14 -1.72 9.40
C GLY A 190 0.67 -3.16 9.39
N GLY A 191 0.88 -3.78 10.56
CA GLY A 191 1.35 -5.17 10.69
C GLY A 191 0.31 -6.24 10.32
N VAL A 192 -0.93 -6.13 10.82
CA VAL A 192 -2.03 -7.08 10.47
C VAL A 192 -2.48 -6.87 9.03
N GLU A 193 -2.54 -5.62 8.63
CA GLU A 193 -2.96 -5.17 7.31
C GLU A 193 -2.23 -5.89 6.18
N ALA A 194 -0.91 -6.05 6.32
CA ALA A 194 -0.10 -6.85 5.43
C ALA A 194 -0.57 -8.32 5.38
N ILE A 195 -0.92 -8.95 6.52
CA ILE A 195 -1.36 -10.35 6.58
C ILE A 195 -2.61 -10.58 5.72
N LEU A 196 -3.60 -9.69 5.82
CA LEU A 196 -4.90 -9.83 5.13
C LEU A 196 -4.74 -9.79 3.61
N SER A 197 -4.10 -8.74 3.10
CA SER A 197 -3.91 -8.54 1.66
C SER A 197 -2.89 -9.52 1.08
N HIS A 198 -1.82 -9.86 1.82
CA HIS A 198 -0.83 -10.85 1.39
C HIS A 198 -1.46 -12.23 1.20
N TYR A 199 -2.35 -12.67 2.09
CA TYR A 199 -3.03 -13.95 1.94
C TYR A 199 -3.81 -13.99 0.61
N ILE A 200 -4.59 -12.96 0.29
CA ILE A 200 -5.36 -12.94 -0.96
C ILE A 200 -4.44 -12.91 -2.19
N SER A 201 -3.48 -11.99 -2.24
CA SER A 201 -2.56 -11.88 -3.39
C SER A 201 -1.73 -13.14 -3.60
N LYS A 202 -1.25 -13.75 -2.51
CA LYS A 202 -0.46 -14.99 -2.56
C LYS A 202 -1.26 -16.19 -3.06
N HIS A 203 -2.45 -16.40 -2.50
CA HIS A 203 -3.23 -17.61 -2.77
C HIS A 203 -4.05 -17.51 -4.06
N PHE A 204 -4.54 -16.32 -4.40
CA PHE A 204 -5.44 -16.13 -5.54
C PHE A 204 -4.83 -15.35 -6.71
N LYS A 205 -3.63 -14.77 -6.54
CA LYS A 205 -2.93 -13.99 -7.58
C LYS A 205 -3.81 -12.88 -8.15
N VAL A 206 -4.54 -12.19 -7.28
CA VAL A 206 -5.40 -11.06 -7.62
C VAL A 206 -4.91 -9.83 -6.85
N PRO A 207 -4.89 -8.64 -7.47
CA PRO A 207 -4.59 -7.40 -6.77
C PRO A 207 -5.52 -7.23 -5.57
N CYS A 208 -4.92 -6.97 -4.41
CA CYS A 208 -5.64 -6.84 -3.17
C CYS A 208 -5.19 -5.61 -2.39
N ALA A 209 -6.13 -5.00 -1.67
CA ALA A 209 -5.85 -3.99 -0.66
C ALA A 209 -6.86 -4.12 0.47
N HIS A 210 -6.53 -3.55 1.62
CA HIS A 210 -7.36 -3.60 2.81
C HIS A 210 -7.59 -2.20 3.35
N ALA A 211 -8.67 -2.03 4.11
CA ALA A 211 -8.94 -0.83 4.89
C ALA A 211 -9.52 -1.25 6.24
N PRO A 212 -9.18 -0.55 7.34
CA PRO A 212 -9.80 -0.79 8.61
C PRO A 212 -11.24 -0.22 8.64
N ALA A 213 -12.09 -0.87 9.42
CA ALA A 213 -13.33 -0.34 9.94
C ALA A 213 -13.17 -0.13 11.45
N PHE A 214 -13.62 1.03 11.93
CA PHE A 214 -13.57 1.41 13.34
C PHE A 214 -15.00 1.58 13.86
N VAL A 215 -15.21 1.29 15.15
CA VAL A 215 -16.53 1.45 15.77
C VAL A 215 -16.83 2.93 15.95
N ASP A 216 -15.84 3.72 16.39
CA ASP A 216 -15.93 5.17 16.38
C ASP A 216 -15.60 5.73 14.99
N TYR A 217 -16.63 6.18 14.28
CA TYR A 217 -16.51 6.90 13.01
C TYR A 217 -16.77 8.41 13.16
N SER A 218 -16.76 8.93 14.39
CA SER A 218 -16.99 10.34 14.66
C SER A 218 -15.81 11.21 14.22
N ILE A 219 -16.11 12.36 13.63
CA ILE A 219 -15.09 13.36 13.27
C ILE A 219 -14.92 14.32 14.45
N LYS A 220 -13.73 14.32 15.04
CA LYS A 220 -13.36 15.22 16.15
C LYS A 220 -12.97 16.61 15.58
N PRO A 221 -13.32 17.72 16.26
CA PRO A 221 -13.06 19.08 15.75
C PRO A 221 -11.64 19.59 16.01
N ASP A 222 -10.79 18.79 16.67
CA ASP A 222 -9.44 19.17 17.04
C ASP A 222 -8.55 19.41 15.81
N ILE A 223 -7.69 20.43 15.90
CA ILE A 223 -6.69 20.68 14.86
C ILE A 223 -5.48 19.77 15.16
N VAL A 224 -5.27 18.78 14.30
CA VAL A 224 -4.15 17.83 14.37
C VAL A 224 -3.00 18.23 13.44
N ASN A 225 -1.90 17.47 13.49
CA ASN A 225 -0.79 17.66 12.56
C ASN A 225 -1.27 17.56 11.09
N PRO A 226 -0.80 18.45 10.17
CA PRO A 226 -1.15 18.36 8.75
C PRO A 226 -0.92 16.99 8.11
N LYS A 227 0.07 16.22 8.58
CA LYS A 227 0.37 14.87 8.08
C LYS A 227 -0.72 13.85 8.43
N ALA A 228 -1.33 13.95 9.60
CA ALA A 228 -2.39 13.07 10.06
C ALA A 228 -3.80 13.58 9.71
N SER A 229 -3.93 14.83 9.25
CA SER A 229 -5.23 15.50 9.06
C SER A 229 -6.21 14.74 8.17
N ALA A 230 -5.73 13.99 7.17
CA ALA A 230 -6.60 13.19 6.30
C ALA A 230 -7.34 12.09 7.06
N GLU A 231 -6.70 11.50 8.07
CA GLU A 231 -7.22 10.39 8.88
C GLU A 231 -8.29 10.90 9.85
N TYR A 232 -8.05 12.05 10.49
CA TYR A 232 -8.96 12.62 11.49
C TYR A 232 -10.23 13.26 10.92
N ILE A 233 -10.31 13.45 9.60
CA ILE A 233 -11.52 13.95 8.93
C ILE A 233 -12.25 12.88 8.12
N THR A 234 -11.79 11.62 8.14
CA THR A 234 -12.45 10.52 7.44
C THR A 234 -13.09 9.54 8.42
N PRO A 235 -14.30 9.06 8.13
CA PRO A 235 -14.87 7.92 8.85
C PRO A 235 -14.37 6.57 8.32
N THR A 236 -13.64 6.53 7.19
CA THR A 236 -13.13 5.29 6.59
C THR A 236 -11.98 5.53 5.61
N PHE A 237 -11.11 4.53 5.45
CA PHE A 237 -10.01 4.49 4.49
C PHE A 237 -10.37 3.81 3.16
N LEU A 238 -11.61 3.30 3.03
CA LEU A 238 -12.09 2.60 1.84
C LEU A 238 -11.93 3.39 0.51
N PRO A 239 -12.08 4.73 0.43
CA PRO A 239 -11.96 5.44 -0.83
C PRO A 239 -10.59 5.29 -1.50
N CYS A 240 -9.51 5.44 -0.73
CA CYS A 240 -8.16 5.45 -1.28
C CYS A 240 -7.77 4.09 -1.89
N ILE A 241 -8.18 2.99 -1.25
CA ILE A 241 -7.92 1.65 -1.77
C ILE A 241 -8.77 1.33 -2.98
N LEU A 242 -10.02 1.80 -3.08
CA LEU A 242 -10.85 1.60 -4.26
C LEU A 242 -10.28 2.36 -5.47
N LEU A 243 -9.78 3.59 -5.25
CA LEU A 243 -9.09 4.38 -6.28
C LEU A 243 -7.81 3.70 -6.75
N GLY A 244 -7.00 3.15 -5.82
CA GLY A 244 -5.81 2.37 -6.15
C GLY A 244 -6.14 1.09 -6.93
N LEU A 245 -7.07 0.27 -6.42
CA LEU A 245 -7.46 -1.01 -6.99
C LEU A 245 -8.13 -0.88 -8.36
N SER A 246 -8.78 0.26 -8.67
CA SER A 246 -9.32 0.52 -10.01
C SER A 246 -8.27 0.39 -11.11
N ASN A 247 -7.03 0.78 -10.83
CA ASN A 247 -5.92 0.77 -11.79
C ASN A 247 -4.76 -0.15 -11.38
N ALA A 248 -4.95 -0.96 -10.33
CA ALA A 248 -3.93 -1.91 -9.89
C ALA A 248 -3.57 -2.89 -11.03
N PRO A 249 -2.28 -3.16 -11.28
CA PRO A 249 -1.87 -4.08 -12.32
C PRO A 249 -2.36 -5.49 -11.99
N LYS A 250 -2.84 -6.23 -13.00
CA LYS A 250 -3.14 -7.65 -12.86
C LYS A 250 -1.84 -8.43 -12.68
N ILE A 251 -1.91 -9.52 -11.93
CA ILE A 251 -0.76 -10.39 -11.63
C ILE A 251 -0.74 -11.52 -12.68
N THR A 252 0.41 -11.74 -13.31
CA THR A 252 0.59 -12.85 -14.25
C THR A 252 1.91 -13.58 -14.00
N THR A 253 1.92 -14.89 -14.23
CA THR A 253 3.14 -15.72 -14.26
C THR A 253 3.57 -16.06 -15.69
N ASP A 254 2.91 -15.49 -16.71
CA ASP A 254 3.38 -15.58 -18.09
C ASP A 254 4.53 -14.58 -18.29
N ASN A 255 5.75 -15.11 -18.38
CA ASN A 255 6.97 -14.32 -18.55
C ASN A 255 6.99 -13.47 -19.82
N ASN A 256 6.09 -13.71 -20.79
CA ASN A 256 6.00 -12.96 -22.03
C ASN A 256 5.01 -11.78 -21.96
N GLN A 257 4.36 -11.58 -20.81
CA GLN A 257 3.34 -10.54 -20.63
C GLN A 257 3.67 -9.62 -19.46
N GLY A 258 3.28 -8.36 -19.60
CA GLY A 258 3.42 -7.35 -18.55
C GLY A 258 4.84 -6.83 -18.38
N ILE A 259 4.98 -5.98 -17.38
CA ILE A 259 6.25 -5.43 -16.90
C ILE A 259 6.88 -6.48 -16.00
N ASN A 260 8.13 -6.82 -16.26
CA ASN A 260 8.92 -7.72 -15.42
C ASN A 260 10.06 -6.95 -14.74
N ILE A 261 10.76 -7.60 -13.82
CA ILE A 261 11.84 -6.97 -13.04
C ILE A 261 12.99 -6.43 -13.91
N SER A 262 13.24 -6.99 -15.09
CA SER A 262 14.28 -6.50 -16.02
C SER A 262 13.88 -5.21 -16.75
N ASP A 263 12.61 -4.82 -16.69
CA ASP A 263 12.14 -3.53 -17.21
C ASP A 263 12.20 -2.41 -16.16
N LEU A 264 12.63 -2.70 -14.92
CA LEU A 264 12.73 -1.71 -13.85
C LEU A 264 14.07 -0.94 -13.92
N ASP A 265 13.99 0.38 -14.10
CA ASP A 265 15.15 1.25 -14.26
C ASP A 265 15.73 1.76 -12.93
N PHE A 266 14.91 1.90 -11.88
CA PHE A 266 15.35 2.41 -10.58
C PHE A 266 14.42 2.01 -9.43
N LEU A 267 14.96 2.05 -8.22
CA LEU A 267 14.22 1.90 -6.96
C LEU A 267 14.47 3.11 -6.05
N VAL A 268 13.42 3.71 -5.50
CA VAL A 268 13.46 4.78 -4.49
C VAL A 268 13.02 4.23 -3.13
N MET A 269 13.84 4.45 -2.10
CA MET A 269 13.62 3.98 -0.73
C MET A 269 13.95 5.07 0.31
N PRO A 270 13.35 5.02 1.52
CA PRO A 270 13.84 5.78 2.68
C PRO A 270 15.29 5.40 3.01
N TRP A 271 16.08 6.35 3.52
CA TRP A 271 17.53 6.21 3.63
C TRP A 271 18.00 5.02 4.49
N ASN A 272 17.31 4.77 5.62
CA ASN A 272 17.67 3.76 6.61
C ASN A 272 16.70 2.56 6.65
N SER A 273 15.98 2.30 5.55
CA SER A 273 15.07 1.15 5.37
C SER A 273 15.51 0.24 4.23
N LEU A 274 16.80 -0.13 4.19
CA LEU A 274 17.40 -0.79 3.03
C LEU A 274 17.47 -2.33 3.15
N GLY A 275 16.86 -2.91 4.18
CA GLY A 275 16.94 -4.34 4.52
C GLY A 275 15.81 -5.21 3.98
N SER A 276 15.25 -4.87 2.83
CA SER A 276 14.04 -5.50 2.27
C SER A 276 14.29 -6.22 0.96
N THR A 277 13.38 -7.15 0.59
CA THR A 277 13.43 -7.89 -0.68
C THR A 277 13.64 -6.97 -1.89
N PRO A 278 12.89 -5.85 -2.06
CA PRO A 278 13.10 -4.97 -3.21
C PRO A 278 14.53 -4.45 -3.34
N VAL A 279 15.19 -4.14 -2.22
CA VAL A 279 16.56 -3.64 -2.22
C VAL A 279 17.55 -4.74 -2.58
N PHE A 280 17.45 -5.92 -1.97
CA PHE A 280 18.38 -7.01 -2.25
C PHE A 280 18.29 -7.49 -3.70
N GLU A 281 17.09 -7.69 -4.22
CA GLU A 281 16.88 -8.16 -5.60
C GLU A 281 17.30 -7.10 -6.62
N SER A 282 17.12 -5.81 -6.32
CA SER A 282 17.61 -4.69 -7.14
C SER A 282 19.13 -4.70 -7.22
N LEU A 283 19.81 -4.85 -6.09
CA LEU A 283 21.27 -4.89 -6.04
C LEU A 283 21.84 -6.10 -6.80
N GLU A 284 21.21 -7.27 -6.68
CA GLU A 284 21.60 -8.46 -7.44
C GLU A 284 21.49 -8.24 -8.97
N ARG A 285 20.49 -7.48 -9.41
CA ARG A 285 20.21 -7.19 -10.83
C ARG A 285 20.86 -5.90 -11.35
N ASN A 286 21.68 -5.23 -10.53
CA ASN A 286 22.29 -3.94 -10.83
C ASN A 286 21.28 -2.80 -11.14
N ILE A 287 20.09 -2.87 -10.56
CA ILE A 287 19.12 -1.78 -10.59
C ILE A 287 19.55 -0.73 -9.56
N PRO A 288 19.72 0.55 -9.93
CA PRO A 288 20.15 1.59 -9.00
C PRO A 288 19.11 1.84 -7.92
N VAL A 289 19.57 1.84 -6.66
CA VAL A 289 18.74 2.12 -5.48
C VAL A 289 19.06 3.52 -4.96
N TYR A 290 18.09 4.41 -5.03
CA TYR A 290 18.16 5.79 -4.52
C TYR A 290 17.63 5.83 -3.09
N ALA A 291 18.53 5.99 -2.13
CA ALA A 291 18.24 6.05 -0.70
C ALA A 291 18.13 7.53 -0.26
N ILE A 292 16.93 7.96 0.13
CA ILE A 292 16.60 9.38 0.30
C ILE A 292 16.77 9.85 1.76
N LYS A 293 17.75 10.71 2.03
CA LYS A 293 18.13 11.12 3.40
C LYS A 293 17.11 12.00 4.11
N GLU A 294 16.30 12.78 3.40
CA GLU A 294 15.21 13.53 4.04
C GLU A 294 14.05 12.61 4.50
N ASN A 295 14.02 11.36 4.03
CA ASN A 295 13.10 10.33 4.52
C ASN A 295 13.83 9.33 5.43
N ASN A 296 13.79 9.59 6.73
CA ASN A 296 14.37 8.74 7.77
C ASN A 296 13.27 7.93 8.43
N THR A 297 13.64 6.79 8.98
CA THR A 297 12.74 5.81 9.59
C THR A 297 13.29 5.40 10.96
N GLU A 298 12.51 4.70 11.77
CA GLU A 298 12.97 4.15 13.05
C GLU A 298 13.91 2.94 12.88
N LEU A 299 14.03 2.43 11.64
CA LEU A 299 15.00 1.38 11.31
C LEU A 299 16.42 1.95 11.24
N ASN A 300 17.42 1.16 11.60
CA ASN A 300 18.84 1.55 11.48
C ASN A 300 19.57 0.74 10.41
N ILE A 301 18.93 0.60 9.24
CA ILE A 301 19.39 -0.27 8.17
C ILE A 301 19.80 0.59 6.96
N SER A 302 21.00 1.16 7.04
CA SER A 302 21.59 1.99 5.98
C SER A 302 22.61 1.22 5.13
N LYS A 303 23.12 1.87 4.07
CA LYS A 303 24.15 1.33 3.17
C LYS A 303 25.35 0.75 3.93
N ASN A 304 25.78 1.42 5.00
CA ASN A 304 26.95 1.05 5.78
C ASN A 304 26.76 -0.25 6.59
N ASN A 305 25.51 -0.61 6.88
CA ASN A 305 25.17 -1.72 7.77
C ASN A 305 24.85 -3.01 7.00
N ILE A 306 24.52 -2.93 5.71
CA ILE A 306 24.10 -4.08 4.90
C ILE A 306 25.22 -4.63 4.04
N LEU A 307 25.75 -3.80 3.14
CA LEU A 307 26.77 -4.20 2.17
C LEU A 307 27.65 -2.99 1.90
N LYS A 308 28.84 -2.96 2.52
CA LYS A 308 29.81 -1.83 2.43
C LYS A 308 30.22 -1.45 0.99
N ARG A 309 29.89 -2.28 -0.01
CA ARG A 309 30.15 -2.08 -1.44
C ARG A 309 28.90 -2.33 -2.28
N SER A 310 27.81 -1.63 -1.98
CA SER A 310 26.56 -1.69 -2.75
C SER A 310 26.42 -0.50 -3.71
N ASN A 311 25.70 -0.74 -4.82
CA ASN A 311 25.30 0.26 -5.83
C ASN A 311 24.17 1.19 -5.33
N ILE A 312 24.09 1.41 -4.02
CA ILE A 312 23.11 2.32 -3.39
C ILE A 312 23.63 3.75 -3.51
N ILE A 313 22.79 4.61 -4.09
CA ILE A 313 23.04 6.04 -4.29
C ILE A 313 22.29 6.79 -3.18
N GLU A 314 23.02 7.29 -2.19
CA GLU A 314 22.43 8.14 -1.16
C GLU A 314 22.21 9.55 -1.73
N VAL A 315 20.99 10.07 -1.60
CA VAL A 315 20.60 11.38 -2.12
C VAL A 315 19.93 12.18 -1.03
N GLU A 316 20.22 13.48 -0.95
CA GLU A 316 19.71 14.33 0.13
C GLU A 316 18.18 14.47 0.10
N THR A 317 17.58 14.64 -1.09
CA THR A 317 16.15 14.93 -1.26
C THR A 317 15.53 14.16 -2.42
N TYR A 318 14.22 13.95 -2.39
CA TYR A 318 13.42 13.38 -3.47
C TYR A 318 13.57 14.18 -4.76
N GLU A 319 13.58 15.52 -4.69
CA GLU A 319 13.81 16.39 -5.86
C GLU A 319 15.15 16.12 -6.54
N LYS A 320 16.24 16.04 -5.76
CA LYS A 320 17.56 15.72 -6.30
C LYS A 320 17.61 14.31 -6.89
N ALA A 321 16.92 13.35 -6.26
CA ALA A 321 16.86 11.99 -6.78
C ALA A 321 16.12 11.95 -8.12
N LEU A 322 15.00 12.67 -8.26
CA LEU A 322 14.28 12.80 -9.51
C LEU A 322 15.18 13.38 -10.61
N ASN A 323 15.89 14.48 -10.33
CA ASN A 323 16.79 15.09 -11.32
C ASN A 323 17.88 14.11 -11.79
N LEU A 324 18.52 13.38 -10.86
CA LEU A 324 19.51 12.35 -11.20
C LEU A 324 18.91 11.19 -12.02
N ILE A 325 17.67 10.80 -11.72
CA ILE A 325 16.95 9.78 -12.48
C ILE A 325 16.64 10.27 -13.89
N LEU A 326 16.28 11.54 -14.08
CA LEU A 326 15.97 12.07 -15.42
C LEU A 326 17.23 12.29 -16.28
N GLU A 327 18.39 12.49 -15.66
CA GLU A 327 19.67 12.69 -16.36
C GLU A 327 20.39 11.40 -16.79
N SER A 328 20.05 10.26 -16.18
CA SER A 328 20.67 8.95 -16.48
C SER A 328 20.20 8.31 -17.79
#